data_AF-A0A2H0IN27-F1
#
_entry.id   AF-A0A2H0IN27-F1
#
_cell.length_a   1.000
_cell.length_b   1.000
_cell.length_c   1.000
_cell.angle_alpha   90.00
_cell.angle_beta   90.00
_cell.angle_gamma   90.00
#
_symmetry.space_group_name_H-M   'P 1'
#
loop_
_entity.id
_entity.type
_entity.pdbx_description
1 polymer ?
#
loop_
_entity_poly.entity_id
_entity_poly.type
_entity_poly.pdbx_seq_one_letter_code
_entity_poly.pdbx_strand_id
1 'polypeptide(L)'
;MIMEKDLELIDAYLRGELSGADLARFDEKLRNDVEFQSTFQEVKLIKTAIRQNLRANALQVLKDRESLIQEEYSTKNRNIMKRYLSIAASLVLVVSLVYLSSKNDLPEINGQAIFTENYRAYTNLELGTERGANLNLDGLKQQAYYAYDLGNFAQAAADLTELVKSEKTAANYFYLGISNVEIGNSEAAYANFNTVINNFSEYKEQAQWYLALALIKEDKTDEAISNLVSLSIKGESYKEQSLKILKEKLGLAFLSTDHGVVVEVTLKPAEEDSPNGVDFEDRRQIQFGTLLDAKNNEYNFFNDLPIKGLASGDLVDMIVVSKGKKGKGRGFAVLLD
;
A
#
# COMPACT_ATOMS: atom_id res chain seq x y z
N MET A 1 -0.51 -20.96 -38.76
CA MET A 1 -0.39 -19.52 -39.11
C MET A 1 -1.07 -18.79 -37.99
N ILE A 2 -0.29 -18.19 -37.09
CA ILE A 2 -0.80 -17.64 -35.83
C ILE A 2 -1.80 -16.54 -36.15
N MET A 3 -3.07 -16.74 -35.79
CA MET A 3 -4.10 -15.73 -35.97
C MET A 3 -3.94 -14.70 -34.86
N GLU A 4 -3.74 -13.43 -35.22
CA GLU A 4 -3.63 -12.28 -34.31
C GLU A 4 -4.71 -12.28 -33.21
N LYS A 5 -5.92 -12.71 -33.57
CA LYS A 5 -7.07 -12.88 -32.68
C LYS A 5 -6.90 -13.93 -31.58
N ASP A 6 -6.06 -14.95 -31.79
CA ASP A 6 -5.77 -15.97 -30.76
C ASP A 6 -4.75 -15.45 -29.74
N LEU A 7 -3.80 -14.61 -30.17
CA LEU A 7 -2.88 -13.92 -29.25
C LEU A 7 -3.61 -12.89 -28.39
N GLU A 8 -4.53 -12.11 -28.96
CA GLU A 8 -5.38 -11.19 -28.20
C GLU A 8 -6.23 -11.92 -27.16
N LEU A 9 -6.80 -13.08 -27.51
CA LEU A 9 -7.59 -13.90 -26.60
C LEU A 9 -6.73 -14.48 -25.47
N ILE A 10 -5.53 -14.97 -25.77
CA ILE A 10 -4.55 -15.45 -24.77
C ILE A 10 -4.12 -14.31 -23.85
N ASP A 11 -3.85 -13.13 -24.41
CA ASP A 11 -3.36 -11.98 -23.65
C ASP A 11 -4.44 -11.42 -22.72
N ALA A 12 -5.67 -11.29 -23.21
CA ALA A 12 -6.85 -10.93 -22.42
C ALA A 12 -7.14 -11.95 -21.31
N TYR A 13 -6.98 -13.26 -21.60
CA TYR A 13 -7.09 -14.31 -20.57
C TYR A 13 -6.01 -14.14 -19.50
N LEU A 14 -4.74 -13.93 -19.89
CA LEU A 14 -3.63 -13.74 -18.96
C LEU A 14 -3.67 -12.41 -18.19
N ARG A 15 -4.54 -11.47 -18.61
CA ARG A 15 -4.86 -10.22 -17.89
C ARG A 15 -6.15 -10.30 -17.06
N GLY A 16 -6.89 -11.41 -17.11
CA GLY A 16 -8.17 -11.56 -16.41
C GLY A 16 -9.31 -10.70 -17.00
N GLU A 17 -9.23 -10.36 -18.28
CA GLU A 17 -10.20 -9.51 -18.98
C GLU A 17 -11.34 -10.30 -19.65
N LEU A 18 -11.23 -11.64 -19.74
CA LEU A 18 -12.25 -12.48 -20.36
C LEU A 18 -13.40 -12.80 -19.40
N SER A 19 -14.64 -12.73 -19.90
CA SER A 19 -15.85 -13.13 -19.17
C SER A 19 -16.89 -13.72 -20.11
N GLY A 20 -17.87 -14.45 -19.56
CA GLY A 20 -19.00 -14.99 -20.30
C GLY A 20 -18.59 -15.87 -21.50
N ALA A 21 -19.06 -15.52 -22.68
CA ALA A 21 -18.85 -16.30 -23.90
C ALA A 21 -17.38 -16.38 -24.35
N ASP A 22 -16.58 -15.36 -24.07
CA ASP A 22 -15.18 -15.33 -24.49
C ASP A 22 -14.30 -16.24 -23.63
N LEU A 23 -14.62 -16.38 -22.34
CA LEU A 23 -13.95 -17.34 -21.45
C LEU A 23 -14.27 -18.79 -21.87
N ALA A 24 -15.54 -19.08 -22.17
CA ALA A 24 -15.95 -20.39 -22.67
C ALA A 24 -15.26 -20.74 -24.00
N ARG A 25 -15.10 -19.77 -24.90
CA ARG A 25 -14.39 -19.91 -26.18
C ARG A 25 -12.89 -20.15 -25.96
N PHE A 26 -12.28 -19.48 -24.99
CA PHE A 26 -10.89 -19.73 -24.60
C PHE A 26 -10.71 -21.16 -24.08
N ASP A 27 -11.55 -21.61 -23.15
CA ASP A 27 -11.48 -22.95 -22.57
C ASP A 27 -11.69 -24.06 -23.60
N GLU A 28 -12.61 -23.86 -24.54
CA GLU A 28 -12.85 -24.79 -25.64
C GLU A 28 -11.60 -24.91 -26.54
N LYS A 29 -11.00 -23.78 -26.93
CA LYS A 29 -9.77 -23.76 -27.72
C LYS A 29 -8.61 -24.39 -26.95
N LEU A 30 -8.45 -24.10 -25.66
CA LEU A 30 -7.39 -24.68 -24.85
C LEU A 30 -7.47 -26.22 -24.76
N ARG A 31 -8.67 -26.79 -24.81
CA ARG A 31 -8.91 -28.25 -24.74
C ARG A 31 -8.80 -28.95 -26.09
N ASN A 32 -9.26 -28.30 -27.16
CA ASN A 32 -9.49 -28.95 -28.45
C ASN A 32 -8.50 -28.53 -29.54
N ASP A 33 -7.74 -27.44 -29.34
CA ASP A 33 -6.80 -26.90 -30.31
C ASP A 33 -5.35 -26.97 -29.78
N VAL A 34 -4.59 -27.91 -30.33
CA VAL A 34 -3.21 -28.20 -29.94
C VAL A 34 -2.26 -27.03 -30.29
N GLU A 35 -2.49 -26.32 -31.40
CA GLU A 35 -1.67 -25.17 -31.81
C GLU A 35 -1.91 -24.01 -30.82
N PHE A 36 -3.16 -23.74 -30.48
CA PHE A 36 -3.55 -22.73 -29.47
C PHE A 36 -2.97 -23.05 -28.09
N GLN A 37 -3.02 -24.32 -27.66
CA GLN A 37 -2.43 -24.75 -26.40
C GLN A 37 -0.92 -24.49 -26.35
N SER A 38 -0.19 -24.82 -27.42
CA SER A 38 1.27 -24.58 -27.49
C SER A 38 1.58 -23.08 -27.39
N THR A 39 0.87 -22.24 -28.14
CA THR A 39 1.04 -20.79 -28.10
C THR A 39 0.71 -20.21 -26.72
N PHE A 40 -0.35 -20.70 -26.07
CA PHE A 40 -0.67 -20.29 -24.70
C PHE A 40 0.48 -20.61 -23.72
N GLN A 41 1.07 -21.81 -23.81
CA GLN A 41 2.19 -22.19 -22.95
C GLN A 41 3.42 -21.33 -23.21
N GLU A 42 3.74 -21.02 -24.47
CA GLU A 42 4.88 -20.17 -24.85
C GLU A 42 4.71 -18.74 -24.32
N VAL A 43 3.55 -18.12 -24.53
CA VAL A 43 3.26 -16.76 -24.04
C VAL A 43 3.27 -16.72 -22.50
N LYS A 44 2.72 -17.75 -21.85
CA LYS A 44 2.76 -17.90 -20.39
C LYS A 44 4.20 -18.03 -19.87
N LEU A 45 5.04 -18.83 -20.54
CA LEU A 45 6.47 -18.99 -20.22
C LEU A 45 7.22 -17.66 -20.37
N ILE A 46 7.00 -16.92 -21.45
CA ILE A 46 7.64 -15.62 -21.70
C ILE A 46 7.21 -14.60 -20.64
N LYS A 47 5.90 -14.47 -20.34
CA LYS A 47 5.42 -13.59 -19.27
C LYS A 47 6.02 -13.97 -17.91
N THR A 48 6.14 -15.27 -17.63
CA THR A 48 6.75 -15.77 -16.39
C THR A 48 8.25 -15.45 -16.34
N ALA A 49 8.99 -15.59 -17.43
CA ALA A 49 10.41 -15.24 -17.50
C ALA A 49 10.67 -13.73 -17.38
N ILE A 50 9.79 -12.89 -17.94
CA ILE A 50 9.83 -11.44 -17.75
C ILE A 50 9.57 -11.09 -16.28
N ARG A 51 8.55 -11.70 -15.66
CA ARG A 51 8.26 -11.53 -14.22
C ARG A 51 9.42 -11.97 -13.33
N GLN A 52 10.12 -13.06 -13.67
CA GLN A 52 11.33 -13.49 -12.95
C GLN A 52 12.49 -12.48 -13.05
N ASN A 53 12.66 -11.80 -14.18
CA ASN A 53 13.66 -10.74 -14.31
C ASN A 53 13.25 -9.49 -13.51
N LEU A 54 11.97 -9.11 -13.52
CA LEU A 54 11.43 -8.05 -12.66
C LEU A 54 11.63 -8.36 -11.17
N ARG A 55 11.49 -9.64 -10.77
CA ARG A 55 11.74 -10.14 -9.40
C ARG A 55 13.18 -9.96 -8.96
N ALA A 56 14.15 -10.32 -9.81
CA ALA A 56 15.57 -10.14 -9.51
C ALA A 56 15.91 -8.66 -9.33
N ASN A 57 15.36 -7.80 -10.20
CA ASN A 57 15.52 -6.36 -10.11
C ASN A 57 14.88 -5.77 -8.85
N ALA A 58 13.66 -6.17 -8.49
CA ALA A 58 12.99 -5.70 -7.29
C ALA A 58 13.76 -6.07 -6.01
N LEU A 59 14.23 -7.32 -5.90
CA LEU A 59 15.02 -7.77 -4.76
C LEU A 59 16.39 -7.08 -4.70
N GLN A 60 17.03 -6.87 -5.85
CA GLN A 60 18.31 -6.19 -5.94
C GLN A 60 18.19 -4.72 -5.55
N VAL A 61 17.15 -4.02 -6.03
CA VAL A 61 16.83 -2.64 -5.63
C VAL A 61 16.61 -2.55 -4.12
N LEU A 62 15.90 -3.50 -3.51
CA LEU A 62 15.70 -3.51 -2.05
C LEU A 62 17.01 -3.75 -1.28
N LYS A 63 17.87 -4.64 -1.75
CA LYS A 63 19.17 -4.95 -1.13
C LYS A 63 20.17 -3.81 -1.26
N ASP A 64 20.30 -3.21 -2.44
CA ASP A 64 21.22 -2.10 -2.71
C ASP A 64 20.81 -0.84 -1.93
N ARG A 65 19.52 -0.67 -1.67
CA ARG A 65 19.03 0.43 -0.83
C ARG A 65 19.19 0.14 0.66
N GLU A 66 19.13 -1.12 1.08
CA GLU A 66 19.43 -1.53 2.45
C GLU A 66 20.88 -1.23 2.84
N SER A 67 21.83 -1.45 1.94
CA SER A 67 23.24 -1.12 2.19
C SER A 67 23.47 0.39 2.28
N LEU A 68 22.82 1.20 1.43
CA LEU A 68 22.96 2.66 1.46
C LEU A 68 22.49 3.29 2.78
N ILE A 69 21.37 2.83 3.34
CA ILE A 69 20.86 3.32 4.63
C ILE A 69 21.77 2.90 5.79
N GLN A 70 22.41 1.72 5.70
CA GLN A 70 23.34 1.26 6.75
C GLN A 70 24.67 2.03 6.78
N GLU A 71 25.14 2.57 5.64
CA GLU A 71 26.38 3.33 5.59
C GLU A 71 26.25 4.75 6.17
N GLU A 72 25.08 5.38 6.10
CA GLU A 72 24.85 6.75 6.58
C GLU A 72 24.83 6.86 8.13
N TYR A 73 24.61 5.76 8.85
CA TYR A 73 24.47 5.73 10.31
C TYR A 73 25.49 4.82 11.02
N SER A 74 26.76 4.86 10.60
CA SER A 74 27.84 4.20 11.35
C SER A 74 28.09 4.88 12.72
N THR A 75 27.35 4.47 13.75
CA THR A 75 27.68 4.76 15.15
C THR A 75 28.87 3.92 15.60
N LYS A 76 30.08 4.41 15.37
CA LYS A 76 31.30 3.85 15.97
C LYS A 76 32.02 4.91 16.78
N ASN A 77 31.58 5.12 18.03
CA ASN A 77 32.41 5.81 19.01
C ASN A 77 32.34 5.12 20.39
N ARG A 78 33.28 4.18 20.59
CA ARG A 78 33.32 3.20 21.69
C ARG A 78 33.81 3.77 23.04
N ASN A 79 34.10 5.08 23.13
CA ASN A 79 34.78 5.67 24.29
C ASN A 79 33.89 6.48 25.25
N ILE A 80 32.61 6.71 24.93
CA ILE A 80 31.65 7.43 25.80
C ILE A 80 31.04 6.50 26.87
N MET A 81 31.10 5.18 26.66
CA MET A 81 30.36 4.18 27.44
C MET A 81 30.82 4.00 28.90
N LYS A 82 32.06 4.36 29.25
CA LYS A 82 32.59 4.10 30.61
C LYS A 82 32.10 5.08 31.68
N ARG A 83 31.61 6.28 31.31
CA ARG A 83 31.15 7.29 32.28
C ARG A 83 29.65 7.16 32.63
N TYR A 84 28.88 6.47 31.80
CA TYR A 84 27.43 6.22 32.02
C TYR A 84 27.13 4.91 32.76
N LEU A 85 28.12 4.02 32.92
CA LEU A 85 27.96 2.72 33.58
C LEU A 85 27.63 2.81 35.08
N SER A 86 28.07 3.86 35.79
CA SER A 86 27.76 4.05 37.21
C SER A 86 26.35 4.62 37.45
N ILE A 87 25.81 5.39 36.52
CA ILE A 87 24.42 5.90 36.55
C ILE A 87 23.44 4.81 36.06
N ALA A 88 23.88 3.95 35.14
CA ALA A 88 23.08 2.84 34.64
C ALA A 88 22.80 1.77 35.71
N ALA A 89 23.69 1.52 36.67
CA ALA A 89 23.50 0.46 37.67
C ALA A 89 22.33 0.72 38.63
N SER A 90 22.08 1.98 39.01
CA SER A 90 20.93 2.35 39.86
C SER A 90 19.61 2.34 39.09
N LEU A 91 19.63 2.76 37.83
CA LEU A 91 18.48 2.66 36.92
C LEU A 91 18.15 1.21 36.58
N VAL A 92 19.13 0.35 36.36
CA VAL A 92 18.93 -1.09 36.09
C VAL A 92 18.27 -1.76 37.28
N LEU A 93 18.57 -1.40 38.52
CA LEU A 93 17.91 -1.97 39.70
C LEU A 93 16.42 -1.59 39.81
N VAL A 94 16.09 -0.32 39.52
CA VAL A 94 14.70 0.18 39.49
C VAL A 94 13.93 -0.42 38.31
N VAL A 95 14.55 -0.46 37.12
CA VAL A 95 13.99 -1.07 35.91
C VAL A 95 13.82 -2.57 36.08
N SER A 96 14.72 -3.27 36.80
CA SER A 96 14.59 -4.71 37.07
C SER A 96 13.39 -5.04 37.96
N LEU A 97 13.08 -4.19 38.94
CA LEU A 97 11.90 -4.34 39.80
C LEU A 97 10.59 -4.09 39.05
N VAL A 98 10.59 -3.14 38.11
CA VAL A 98 9.47 -2.87 37.20
C VAL A 98 9.32 -4.00 36.16
N TYR A 99 10.43 -4.49 35.61
CA TYR A 99 10.51 -5.54 34.60
C TYR A 99 10.03 -6.90 35.10
N LEU A 100 10.23 -7.21 36.39
CA LEU A 100 9.68 -8.44 36.98
C LEU A 100 8.15 -8.40 37.17
N SER A 101 7.53 -7.20 37.18
CA SER A 101 6.07 -7.05 37.24
C SER A 101 5.39 -7.00 35.87
N SER A 102 6.12 -6.68 34.80
CA SER A 102 5.59 -6.55 33.44
C SER A 102 6.22 -7.58 32.51
N LYS A 103 5.85 -8.85 32.65
CA LYS A 103 6.20 -9.87 31.66
C LYS A 103 5.23 -9.76 30.47
N ASN A 104 5.60 -8.99 29.44
CA ASN A 104 5.40 -9.27 28.01
C ASN A 104 5.73 -8.04 27.13
N ASP A 105 7.02 -7.70 26.97
CA ASP A 105 7.40 -6.56 26.11
C ASP A 105 8.12 -7.02 24.83
N LEU A 106 7.35 -7.13 23.75
CA LEU A 106 7.80 -6.59 22.46
C LEU A 106 7.65 -5.05 22.55
N PRO A 107 8.51 -4.23 21.93
CA PRO A 107 8.30 -2.79 21.89
C PRO A 107 6.93 -2.50 21.25
N GLU A 108 6.04 -1.85 21.98
CA GLU A 108 4.73 -1.45 21.51
C GLU A 108 4.91 -0.50 20.31
N ILE A 109 4.37 -0.88 19.15
CA ILE A 109 4.37 -0.01 17.96
C ILE A 109 3.46 1.16 18.31
N ASN A 110 4.04 2.34 18.50
CA ASN A 110 3.28 3.55 18.75
C ASN A 110 2.89 4.21 17.42
N GLY A 111 1.74 3.81 16.87
CA GLY A 111 1.23 4.31 15.59
C GLY A 111 1.10 5.84 15.57
N GLN A 112 0.61 6.43 16.65
CA GLN A 112 0.49 7.88 16.81
C GLN A 112 1.84 8.62 16.72
N ALA A 113 2.92 8.05 17.27
CA ALA A 113 4.26 8.62 17.17
C ALA A 113 4.80 8.56 15.74
N ILE A 114 4.60 7.43 15.05
CA ILE A 114 4.99 7.27 13.63
C ILE A 114 4.25 8.30 12.78
N PHE A 115 2.94 8.45 12.98
CA PHE A 115 2.13 9.45 12.29
C PHE A 115 2.68 10.86 12.54
N THR A 116 2.86 11.25 13.81
CA THR A 116 3.31 12.60 14.19
C THR A 116 4.68 12.97 13.60
N GLU A 117 5.60 12.00 13.49
CA GLU A 117 6.93 12.22 12.91
C GLU A 117 6.91 12.38 11.39
N ASN A 118 5.98 11.70 10.69
CA ASN A 118 6.02 11.55 9.23
C ASN A 118 4.88 12.27 8.48
N TYR A 119 3.84 12.69 9.18
CA TYR A 119 2.67 13.35 8.62
C TYR A 119 2.77 14.87 8.75
N ARG A 120 2.49 15.58 7.67
CA ARG A 120 2.14 17.01 7.65
C ARG A 120 1.03 17.18 6.62
N ALA A 121 0.09 18.10 6.82
CA ALA A 121 -0.86 18.43 5.77
C ALA A 121 -0.11 18.81 4.48
N TYR A 122 -0.53 18.25 3.34
CA TYR A 122 0.13 18.49 2.06
C TYR A 122 -0.04 19.96 1.66
N THR A 123 1.03 20.57 1.15
CA THR A 123 0.98 21.96 0.69
C THR A 123 0.01 22.09 -0.47
N ASN A 124 -0.93 23.03 -0.37
CA ASN A 124 -1.85 23.32 -1.47
C ASN A 124 -1.09 23.84 -2.70
N LEU A 125 -1.26 23.14 -3.83
CA LEU A 125 -0.72 23.50 -5.14
C LEU A 125 -1.79 24.03 -6.11
N GLU A 126 -3.06 23.97 -5.71
CA GLU A 126 -4.22 24.27 -6.57
C GLU A 126 -4.55 25.76 -6.64
N LEU A 127 -4.18 26.51 -5.60
CA LEU A 127 -4.20 27.97 -5.64
C LEU A 127 -2.81 28.45 -6.04
N GLY A 128 -2.71 29.12 -7.19
CA GLY A 128 -1.47 29.76 -7.64
C GLY A 128 -0.94 30.77 -6.61
N THR A 129 0.22 31.39 -6.89
CA THR A 129 1.00 32.24 -5.97
C THR A 129 0.28 33.49 -5.42
N GLU A 130 -0.99 33.73 -5.77
CA GLU A 130 -1.81 34.83 -5.28
C GLU A 130 -2.32 34.57 -3.86
N ARG A 131 -1.42 34.51 -2.88
CA ARG A 131 -1.76 34.47 -1.45
C ARG A 131 -1.94 35.91 -0.93
N GLY A 132 -3.06 36.58 -1.24
CA GLY A 132 -3.29 37.98 -0.82
C GLY A 132 -4.66 38.58 -1.20
N ALA A 133 -4.88 39.86 -0.83
CA ALA A 133 -6.14 40.62 -0.83
C ALA A 133 -6.92 40.74 -2.17
N ASN A 134 -6.47 40.08 -3.24
CA ASN A 134 -7.14 40.03 -4.55
C ASN A 134 -7.58 38.60 -4.94
N LEU A 135 -7.53 37.63 -4.02
CA LEU A 135 -8.03 36.28 -4.22
C LEU A 135 -9.54 36.36 -4.50
N ASN A 136 -9.93 36.06 -5.75
CA ASN A 136 -11.33 35.92 -6.10
C ASN A 136 -11.86 34.60 -5.49
N LEU A 137 -12.75 34.71 -4.50
CA LEU A 137 -13.39 33.59 -3.80
C LEU A 137 -14.83 33.32 -4.31
N ASP A 138 -15.16 33.73 -5.54
CA ASP A 138 -16.52 33.60 -6.08
C ASP A 138 -16.87 32.14 -6.43
N GLY A 139 -15.86 31.28 -6.61
CA GLY A 139 -16.05 29.86 -6.95
C GLY A 139 -15.84 28.92 -5.76
N LEU A 140 -16.66 27.86 -5.69
CA LEU A 140 -16.59 26.82 -4.64
C LEU A 140 -15.20 26.19 -4.55
N LYS A 141 -14.54 25.95 -5.70
CA LYS A 141 -13.17 25.44 -5.74
C LYS A 141 -12.21 26.36 -4.98
N GLN A 142 -12.22 27.65 -5.28
CA GLN A 142 -11.35 28.63 -4.62
C GLN A 142 -11.63 28.72 -3.12
N GLN A 143 -12.90 28.71 -2.71
CA GLN A 143 -13.30 28.72 -1.31
C GLN A 143 -12.75 27.49 -0.57
N ALA A 144 -12.94 26.30 -1.15
CA ALA A 144 -12.50 25.03 -0.56
C ALA A 144 -10.99 24.99 -0.32
N TYR A 145 -10.21 25.32 -1.34
CA TYR A 145 -8.75 25.33 -1.26
C TYR A 145 -8.20 26.46 -0.39
N TYR A 146 -8.90 27.60 -0.32
CA TYR A 146 -8.51 28.70 0.56
C TYR A 146 -8.77 28.34 2.03
N ALA A 147 -9.91 27.71 2.34
CA ALA A 147 -10.20 27.19 3.66
C ALA A 147 -9.14 26.16 4.11
N TYR A 148 -8.70 25.30 3.19
CA TYR A 148 -7.62 24.34 3.43
C TYR A 148 -6.31 25.05 3.77
N ASP A 149 -5.89 26.07 3.01
CA ASP A 149 -4.66 26.84 3.27
C ASP A 149 -4.69 27.59 4.61
N LEU A 150 -5.87 27.99 5.08
CA LEU A 150 -6.05 28.59 6.41
C LEU A 150 -6.04 27.56 7.56
N GLY A 151 -5.97 26.26 7.25
CA GLY A 151 -6.09 25.18 8.23
C GLY A 151 -7.53 24.99 8.74
N ASN A 152 -8.53 25.59 8.09
CA ASN A 152 -9.94 25.36 8.40
C ASN A 152 -10.42 24.08 7.70
N PHE A 153 -9.90 22.95 8.15
CA PHE A 153 -10.13 21.65 7.52
C PHE A 153 -11.59 21.19 7.56
N ALA A 154 -12.37 21.63 8.56
CA ALA A 154 -13.80 21.32 8.62
C ALA A 154 -14.57 21.98 7.47
N GLN A 155 -14.30 23.27 7.21
CA GLN A 155 -14.90 23.97 6.07
C GLN A 155 -14.38 23.42 4.75
N ALA A 156 -13.06 23.18 4.64
CA ALA A 156 -12.46 22.60 3.45
C ALA A 156 -13.08 21.24 3.10
N ALA A 157 -13.27 20.36 4.09
CA ALA A 157 -13.91 19.06 3.88
C ALA A 157 -15.36 19.20 3.40
N ALA A 158 -16.13 20.14 3.97
CA ALA A 158 -17.51 20.40 3.55
C ALA A 158 -17.56 20.89 2.09
N ASP A 159 -16.75 21.90 1.74
CA ASP A 159 -16.74 22.48 0.41
C ASP A 159 -16.19 21.51 -0.64
N LEU A 160 -15.14 20.75 -0.32
CA LEU A 160 -14.59 19.72 -1.21
C LEU A 160 -15.58 18.57 -1.42
N THR A 161 -16.35 18.19 -0.39
CA THR A 161 -17.40 17.16 -0.51
C THR A 161 -18.50 17.61 -1.46
N GLU A 162 -18.87 18.90 -1.46
CA GLU A 162 -19.79 19.43 -2.47
C GLU A 162 -19.13 19.48 -3.85
N LEU A 163 -17.88 19.91 -3.92
CA LEU A 163 -17.14 20.07 -5.17
C LEU A 163 -16.96 18.76 -5.94
N VAL A 164 -16.66 17.64 -5.25
CA VAL A 164 -16.47 16.34 -5.92
C VAL A 164 -17.75 15.78 -6.54
N LYS A 165 -18.94 16.30 -6.20
CA LYS A 165 -20.19 15.91 -6.87
C LYS A 165 -20.23 16.34 -8.33
N SER A 166 -19.59 17.46 -8.66
CA SER A 166 -19.52 18.00 -10.03
C SER A 166 -18.12 17.88 -10.65
N GLU A 167 -17.06 17.93 -9.84
CA GLU A 167 -15.66 17.95 -10.27
C GLU A 167 -14.86 16.82 -9.60
N LYS A 168 -14.96 15.62 -10.17
CA LYS A 168 -14.27 14.41 -9.70
C LYS A 168 -12.81 14.38 -10.16
N THR A 169 -11.96 15.17 -9.50
CA THR A 169 -10.51 15.22 -9.81
C THR A 169 -9.68 14.57 -8.71
N ALA A 170 -8.48 14.08 -9.08
CA ALA A 170 -7.53 13.50 -8.13
C ALA A 170 -7.19 14.47 -7.00
N ALA A 171 -6.94 15.75 -7.32
CA ALA A 171 -6.67 16.79 -6.34
C ALA A 171 -7.84 16.96 -5.37
N ASN A 172 -9.07 17.13 -5.87
CA ASN A 172 -10.23 17.37 -5.01
C ASN A 172 -10.42 16.22 -4.00
N TYR A 173 -10.33 14.96 -4.45
CA TYR A 173 -10.40 13.81 -3.54
C TYR A 173 -9.19 13.72 -2.60
N PHE A 174 -7.97 14.02 -3.06
CA PHE A 174 -6.77 13.96 -2.23
C PHE A 174 -6.81 14.97 -1.09
N TYR A 175 -7.12 16.25 -1.37
CA TYR A 175 -7.23 17.28 -0.34
C TYR A 175 -8.47 17.07 0.56
N LEU A 176 -9.54 16.45 0.05
CA LEU A 176 -10.67 16.03 0.86
C LEU A 176 -10.26 14.92 1.84
N GLY A 177 -9.43 13.98 1.39
CA GLY A 177 -8.82 12.95 2.23
C GLY A 177 -8.00 13.55 3.36
N ILE A 178 -7.10 14.50 3.06
CA ILE A 178 -6.28 15.18 4.08
C ILE A 178 -7.16 15.96 5.07
N SER A 179 -8.14 16.73 4.56
CA SER A 179 -9.05 17.49 5.42
C SER A 179 -9.80 16.57 6.40
N ASN A 180 -10.22 15.38 5.93
CA ASN A 180 -10.84 14.37 6.76
C ASN A 180 -9.88 13.76 7.80
N VAL A 181 -8.59 13.59 7.49
CA VAL A 181 -7.57 13.16 8.48
C VAL A 181 -7.45 14.19 9.61
N GLU A 182 -7.39 15.47 9.27
CA GLU A 182 -7.20 16.57 10.22
C GLU A 182 -8.39 16.73 11.20
N ILE A 183 -9.61 16.51 10.72
CA ILE A 183 -10.82 16.56 11.56
C ILE A 183 -11.14 15.22 12.25
N GLY A 184 -10.32 14.19 12.05
CA GLY A 184 -10.50 12.87 12.68
C GLY A 184 -11.57 11.99 12.04
N ASN A 185 -12.00 12.29 10.81
CA ASN A 185 -12.94 11.46 10.06
C ASN A 185 -12.21 10.39 9.24
N SER A 186 -11.63 9.42 9.94
CA SER A 186 -10.69 8.45 9.36
C SER A 186 -11.29 7.59 8.23
N GLU A 187 -12.53 7.11 8.38
CA GLU A 187 -13.17 6.28 7.33
C GLU A 187 -13.40 7.04 6.04
N ALA A 188 -13.86 8.31 6.12
CA ALA A 188 -13.98 9.15 4.95
C ALA A 188 -12.61 9.45 4.33
N ALA A 189 -11.58 9.71 5.15
CA ALA A 189 -10.22 9.91 4.64
C ALA A 189 -9.74 8.69 3.84
N TYR A 190 -9.97 7.48 4.35
CA TYR A 190 -9.57 6.26 3.66
C TYR A 190 -10.30 6.09 2.33
N ALA A 191 -11.61 6.31 2.30
CA ALA A 191 -12.39 6.25 1.06
C ALA A 191 -11.86 7.25 0.03
N ASN A 192 -11.63 8.50 0.43
CA ASN A 192 -11.10 9.55 -0.46
C ASN A 192 -9.72 9.20 -1.04
N PHE A 193 -8.79 8.72 -0.21
CA PHE A 193 -7.47 8.30 -0.71
C PHE A 193 -7.56 7.07 -1.61
N ASN A 194 -8.40 6.10 -1.27
CA ASN A 194 -8.62 4.90 -2.08
C ASN A 194 -9.22 5.25 -3.45
N THR A 195 -10.15 6.21 -3.50
CA THR A 195 -10.68 6.77 -4.75
C THR A 195 -9.57 7.37 -5.61
N VAL A 196 -8.60 8.09 -5.03
CA VAL A 196 -7.42 8.58 -5.76
C VAL A 196 -6.58 7.41 -6.31
N ILE A 197 -6.25 6.44 -5.45
CA ILE A 197 -5.37 5.31 -5.77
C ILE A 197 -5.90 4.45 -6.92
N ASN A 198 -7.23 4.23 -6.94
CA ASN A 198 -7.89 3.32 -7.86
C ASN A 198 -8.26 3.96 -9.20
N ASN A 199 -8.53 5.27 -9.22
CA ASN A 199 -9.11 5.93 -10.39
C ASN A 199 -8.17 6.94 -11.08
N PHE A 200 -7.07 7.34 -10.43
CA PHE A 200 -6.21 8.40 -10.95
C PHE A 200 -4.72 8.00 -10.90
N SER A 201 -3.96 8.47 -11.89
CA SER A 201 -2.49 8.38 -11.88
C SER A 201 -1.86 9.54 -11.11
N GLU A 202 -2.45 10.74 -11.21
CA GLU A 202 -2.06 11.91 -10.46
C GLU A 202 -2.34 11.73 -8.96
N TYR A 203 -1.47 12.26 -8.10
CA TYR A 203 -1.54 12.12 -6.64
C TYR A 203 -1.56 10.68 -6.09
N LYS A 204 -1.39 9.64 -6.93
CA LYS A 204 -1.51 8.24 -6.51
C LYS A 204 -0.53 7.86 -5.40
N GLU A 205 0.76 8.17 -5.56
CA GLU A 205 1.77 7.85 -4.56
C GLU A 205 1.58 8.66 -3.27
N GLN A 206 1.15 9.92 -3.40
CA GLN A 206 0.78 10.76 -2.28
C GLN A 206 -0.41 10.14 -1.53
N ALA A 207 -1.47 9.75 -2.23
CA ALA A 207 -2.63 9.12 -1.61
C ALA A 207 -2.27 7.80 -0.91
N GLN A 208 -1.42 6.95 -1.51
CA GLN A 208 -0.89 5.74 -0.85
C GLN A 208 -0.13 6.07 0.43
N TRP A 209 0.72 7.09 0.40
CA TRP A 209 1.52 7.52 1.54
C TRP A 209 0.63 8.03 2.69
N TYR A 210 -0.30 8.93 2.39
CA TYR A 210 -1.20 9.50 3.39
C TYR A 210 -2.20 8.48 3.93
N LEU A 211 -2.69 7.56 3.10
CA LEU A 211 -3.50 6.43 3.53
C LEU A 211 -2.72 5.55 4.51
N ALA A 212 -1.48 5.18 4.20
CA ALA A 212 -0.65 4.36 5.08
C ALA A 212 -0.42 5.02 6.44
N LEU A 213 -0.12 6.33 6.47
CA LEU A 213 0.06 7.06 7.72
C LEU A 213 -1.24 7.11 8.54
N ALA A 214 -2.37 7.42 7.90
CA ALA A 214 -3.66 7.49 8.57
C ALA A 214 -4.13 6.10 9.09
N LEU A 215 -3.77 5.01 8.41
CA LEU A 215 -4.00 3.64 8.89
C LEU A 215 -3.11 3.30 10.09
N ILE A 216 -1.82 3.67 10.05
CA ILE A 216 -0.89 3.47 11.17
C ILE A 216 -1.35 4.23 12.42
N LYS A 217 -1.86 5.45 12.26
CA LYS A 217 -2.39 6.26 13.37
C LYS A 217 -3.51 5.53 14.13
N GLU A 218 -4.37 4.82 13.41
CA GLU A 218 -5.52 4.07 13.96
C GLU A 218 -5.21 2.59 14.24
N ASP A 219 -3.92 2.25 14.41
CA ASP A 219 -3.40 0.90 14.68
C ASP A 219 -3.75 -0.16 13.61
N LYS A 220 -4.24 0.24 12.43
CA LYS A 220 -4.48 -0.62 11.25
C LYS A 220 -3.17 -0.90 10.49
N THR A 221 -2.14 -1.32 11.22
CA THR A 221 -0.76 -1.47 10.71
C THR A 221 -0.67 -2.46 9.55
N ASP A 222 -1.37 -3.59 9.63
CA ASP A 222 -1.32 -4.62 8.57
C ASP A 222 -1.85 -4.10 7.22
N GLU A 223 -2.86 -3.23 7.26
CA GLU A 223 -3.41 -2.58 6.07
C GLU A 223 -2.43 -1.54 5.49
N ALA A 224 -1.73 -0.81 6.36
CA ALA A 224 -0.74 0.20 5.95
C ALA A 224 0.49 -0.42 5.27
N ILE A 225 0.88 -1.64 5.66
CA ILE A 225 2.08 -2.30 5.15
C ILE A 225 2.04 -2.46 3.63
N SER A 226 0.89 -2.79 3.05
CA SER A 226 0.75 -2.99 1.60
C SER A 226 1.12 -1.73 0.81
N ASN A 227 0.56 -0.57 1.20
CA ASN A 227 0.86 0.72 0.60
C ASN A 227 2.34 1.10 0.76
N LEU A 228 2.91 0.93 1.96
CA LEU A 228 4.33 1.25 2.20
C LEU A 228 5.27 0.35 1.42
N VAL A 229 4.97 -0.95 1.31
CA VAL A 229 5.77 -1.89 0.53
C VAL A 229 5.68 -1.55 -0.96
N SER A 230 4.48 -1.27 -1.47
CA SER A 230 4.28 -0.79 -2.85
C SER A 230 5.13 0.45 -3.13
N LEU A 231 5.04 1.49 -2.30
CA LEU A 231 5.84 2.72 -2.43
C LEU A 231 7.35 2.45 -2.34
N SER A 232 7.78 1.56 -1.44
CA SER A 232 9.19 1.23 -1.27
C SER A 232 9.83 0.53 -2.48
N ILE A 233 9.02 -0.11 -3.33
CA ILE A 233 9.47 -0.90 -4.48
C ILE A 233 9.22 -0.14 -5.78
N LYS A 234 7.95 0.18 -6.02
CA LYS A 234 7.41 0.72 -7.27
C LYS A 234 7.37 2.26 -7.28
N GLY A 235 7.36 2.90 -6.12
CA GLY A 235 7.22 4.35 -6.02
C GLY A 235 8.46 5.13 -6.43
N GLU A 236 8.26 6.25 -7.11
CA GLU A 236 9.28 7.26 -7.39
C GLU A 236 9.42 8.24 -6.21
N SER A 237 8.29 8.59 -5.59
CA SER A 237 8.19 9.40 -4.37
C SER A 237 7.98 8.53 -3.13
N TYR A 238 8.33 9.05 -1.95
CA TYR A 238 8.13 8.38 -0.64
C TYR A 238 8.84 7.04 -0.45
N LYS A 239 9.70 6.62 -1.38
CA LYS A 239 10.39 5.33 -1.36
C LYS A 239 11.24 5.15 -0.10
N GLU A 240 12.11 6.12 0.18
CA GLU A 240 13.01 6.08 1.33
C GLU A 240 12.25 6.21 2.65
N GLN A 241 11.25 7.09 2.70
CA GLN A 241 10.39 7.28 3.86
C GLN A 241 9.62 6.00 4.19
N SER A 242 9.10 5.32 3.18
CA SER A 242 8.38 4.04 3.34
C SER A 242 9.31 2.95 3.84
N LEU A 243 10.52 2.82 3.27
CA LEU A 243 11.54 1.89 3.78
C LEU A 243 11.90 2.18 5.24
N LYS A 244 12.07 3.45 5.59
CA LYS A 244 12.38 3.87 6.96
C LYS A 244 11.28 3.46 7.94
N ILE A 245 10.01 3.72 7.62
CA ILE A 245 8.89 3.29 8.47
C ILE A 245 8.86 1.77 8.60
N LEU A 246 8.91 1.03 7.48
CA LEU A 246 8.86 -0.43 7.49
C LEU A 246 9.98 -1.04 8.35
N LYS A 247 11.22 -0.58 8.17
CA LYS A 247 12.39 -1.17 8.84
C LYS A 247 12.61 -0.67 10.25
N GLU A 248 12.63 0.65 10.45
CA GLU A 248 13.05 1.26 11.71
C GLU A 248 11.91 1.40 12.70
N LYS A 249 10.68 1.64 12.21
CA LYS A 249 9.52 1.88 13.06
C LYS A 249 8.68 0.63 13.27
N LEU A 250 8.46 -0.15 12.21
CA LEU A 250 7.67 -1.39 12.25
C LEU A 250 8.52 -2.65 12.46
N GLY A 251 9.85 -2.55 12.35
CA GLY A 251 10.77 -3.67 12.56
C GLY A 251 10.68 -4.78 11.51
N LEU A 252 10.18 -4.45 10.30
CA LEU A 252 9.95 -5.40 9.23
C LEU A 252 11.20 -5.62 8.40
N ALA A 253 11.51 -6.90 8.15
CA ALA A 253 12.52 -7.34 7.20
C ALA A 253 11.85 -7.96 5.97
N PHE A 254 12.38 -7.66 4.79
CA PHE A 254 11.98 -8.27 3.53
C PHE A 254 12.68 -9.64 3.41
N LEU A 255 11.93 -10.73 3.59
CA LEU A 255 12.53 -12.05 3.74
C LEU A 255 12.79 -12.75 2.41
N SER A 256 11.94 -12.53 1.40
CA SER A 256 12.11 -13.06 0.04
C SER A 256 10.94 -12.63 -0.84
N THR A 257 11.20 -12.51 -2.15
CA THR A 257 10.15 -12.72 -3.15
C THR A 257 9.90 -14.23 -3.23
N ASP A 258 8.66 -14.68 -3.11
CA ASP A 258 8.27 -16.09 -3.29
C ASP A 258 6.98 -16.18 -4.10
N HIS A 259 6.61 -17.38 -4.54
CA HIS A 259 5.28 -17.63 -5.07
C HIS A 259 4.37 -18.11 -3.94
N GLY A 260 3.16 -17.58 -3.91
CA GLY A 260 2.11 -18.01 -3.00
C GLY A 260 0.94 -18.61 -3.78
N VAL A 261 0.26 -19.60 -3.22
CA VAL A 261 -1.06 -20.01 -3.68
C VAL A 261 -2.09 -19.32 -2.80
N VAL A 262 -3.02 -18.58 -3.40
CA VAL A 262 -4.14 -17.96 -2.67
C VAL A 262 -5.03 -19.05 -2.11
N VAL A 263 -5.28 -19.03 -0.81
CA VAL A 263 -6.18 -19.97 -0.13
C VAL A 263 -7.53 -19.33 0.09
N GLU A 264 -7.52 -18.13 0.65
CA GLU A 264 -8.71 -17.33 0.88
C GLU A 264 -8.51 -15.95 0.28
N VAL A 265 -9.56 -15.40 -0.32
CA VAL A 265 -9.59 -14.03 -0.82
C VAL A 265 -10.99 -13.46 -0.62
N THR A 266 -11.05 -12.27 -0.06
CA THR A 266 -12.28 -11.52 0.17
C THR A 266 -12.10 -10.12 -0.38
N LEU A 267 -13.05 -9.67 -1.21
CA LEU A 267 -13.17 -8.28 -1.64
C LEU A 267 -14.25 -7.59 -0.78
N LYS A 268 -13.95 -6.39 -0.28
CA LYS A 268 -14.92 -5.55 0.42
C LYS A 268 -14.93 -4.14 -0.18
N PRO A 269 -16.11 -3.50 -0.35
CA PRO A 269 -17.44 -4.11 -0.27
C PRO A 269 -17.62 -5.24 -1.30
N ALA A 270 -18.54 -6.18 -1.04
CA ALA A 270 -18.85 -7.21 -2.02
C ALA A 270 -19.47 -6.54 -3.27
N GLU A 271 -19.29 -7.13 -4.45
CA GLU A 271 -19.91 -6.58 -5.68
C GLU A 271 -21.44 -6.47 -5.56
N GLU A 272 -22.06 -7.38 -4.81
CA GLU A 272 -23.50 -7.41 -4.51
C GLU A 272 -23.98 -6.23 -3.61
N ASP A 273 -23.07 -5.59 -2.86
CA ASP A 273 -23.39 -4.47 -1.97
C ASP A 273 -23.39 -3.11 -2.69
N SER A 274 -23.11 -3.09 -4.00
CA SER A 274 -23.18 -1.89 -4.83
C SER A 274 -24.64 -1.57 -5.19
N PRO A 275 -25.21 -0.43 -4.76
CA PRO A 275 -26.61 -0.09 -5.00
C PRO A 275 -26.96 -0.04 -6.49
N ASN A 276 -25.95 0.23 -7.33
CA ASN A 276 -26.08 0.39 -8.77
C ASN A 276 -25.16 -0.56 -9.56
N GLY A 277 -24.42 -1.48 -8.90
CA GLY A 277 -23.51 -2.43 -9.55
C GLY A 277 -22.23 -1.84 -10.16
N VAL A 278 -21.99 -0.52 -10.04
CA VAL A 278 -20.86 0.15 -10.70
C VAL A 278 -20.20 1.25 -9.88
N ASP A 279 -20.88 1.81 -8.87
CA ASP A 279 -20.44 3.03 -8.19
C ASP A 279 -20.01 2.75 -6.75
N PHE A 280 -18.69 2.76 -6.51
CA PHE A 280 -18.06 2.60 -5.20
C PHE A 280 -17.39 3.90 -4.72
N GLU A 281 -17.69 5.04 -5.36
CA GLU A 281 -16.96 6.30 -5.14
C GLU A 281 -16.87 6.76 -3.68
N ASP A 282 -17.80 6.32 -2.83
CA ASP A 282 -17.84 6.67 -1.40
C ASP A 282 -17.39 5.55 -0.45
N ARG A 283 -16.94 4.39 -0.96
CA ARG A 283 -16.53 3.24 -0.14
C ARG A 283 -15.14 2.76 -0.49
N ARG A 284 -14.27 2.69 0.50
CA ARG A 284 -12.93 2.11 0.38
C ARG A 284 -13.04 0.66 -0.09
N GLN A 285 -12.40 0.35 -1.22
CA GLN A 285 -12.30 -1.00 -1.73
C GLN A 285 -11.01 -1.65 -1.22
N ILE A 286 -11.15 -2.81 -0.58
CA ILE A 286 -10.04 -3.56 0.02
C ILE A 286 -10.17 -5.03 -0.35
N GLN A 287 -9.03 -5.67 -0.60
CA GLN A 287 -8.96 -7.10 -0.89
C GLN A 287 -7.96 -7.74 0.08
N PHE A 288 -8.36 -8.79 0.77
CA PHE A 288 -7.52 -9.43 1.78
C PHE A 288 -7.80 -10.92 1.86
N GLY A 289 -6.88 -11.66 2.47
CA GLY A 289 -7.02 -13.10 2.63
C GLY A 289 -5.73 -13.75 3.05
N THR A 290 -5.60 -15.04 2.72
CA THR A 290 -4.46 -15.86 3.11
C THR A 290 -3.86 -16.57 1.90
N LEU A 291 -2.57 -16.84 1.98
CA LEU A 291 -1.81 -17.53 0.96
C LEU A 291 -0.80 -18.50 1.59
N LEU A 292 -0.43 -19.53 0.83
CA LEU A 292 0.55 -20.53 1.23
C LEU A 292 1.78 -20.46 0.33
N ASP A 293 2.97 -20.42 0.93
CA ASP A 293 4.20 -20.65 0.16
C ASP A 293 4.40 -22.14 -0.20
N ALA A 294 5.43 -22.43 -1.00
CA ALA A 294 5.77 -23.80 -1.40
C ALA A 294 6.13 -24.75 -0.23
N LYS A 295 6.32 -24.22 0.98
CA LYS A 295 6.59 -24.98 2.21
C LYS A 295 5.36 -25.06 3.12
N ASN A 296 4.19 -24.65 2.64
CA ASN A 296 2.93 -24.56 3.38
C ASN A 296 2.98 -23.60 4.59
N ASN A 297 3.84 -22.58 4.56
CA ASN A 297 3.71 -21.49 5.53
C ASN A 297 2.58 -20.56 5.08
N GLU A 298 1.73 -20.18 6.03
CA GLU A 298 0.59 -19.31 5.80
C GLU A 298 0.94 -17.85 6.07
N TYR A 299 0.53 -16.96 5.17
CA TYR A 299 0.67 -15.53 5.34
C TYR A 299 -0.64 -14.82 4.98
N ASN A 300 -0.96 -13.77 5.73
CA ASN A 300 -2.06 -12.87 5.41
C ASN A 300 -1.59 -11.85 4.37
N PHE A 301 -2.49 -11.44 3.48
CA PHE A 301 -2.27 -10.31 2.58
C PHE A 301 -3.42 -9.30 2.67
N PHE A 302 -3.14 -8.07 2.26
CA PHE A 302 -4.10 -6.98 2.16
C PHE A 302 -3.71 -6.07 1.00
N ASN A 303 -4.67 -5.63 0.21
CA ASN A 303 -4.50 -4.75 -0.94
C ASN A 303 -5.55 -3.64 -0.89
N ASP A 304 -5.09 -2.38 -0.93
CA ASP A 304 -5.94 -1.21 -1.18
C ASP A 304 -6.26 -1.01 -2.66
N LEU A 305 -5.50 -1.66 -3.54
CA LEU A 305 -5.77 -1.77 -4.97
C LEU A 305 -6.13 -3.23 -5.27
N PRO A 306 -7.42 -3.60 -5.26
CA PRO A 306 -7.83 -4.98 -5.49
C PRO A 306 -7.33 -5.54 -6.83
N ILE A 307 -6.79 -6.75 -6.81
CA ILE A 307 -6.42 -7.49 -8.01
C ILE A 307 -7.69 -8.11 -8.59
N LYS A 308 -8.08 -7.65 -9.78
CA LYS A 308 -9.29 -8.13 -10.47
C LYS A 308 -9.16 -9.61 -10.82
N GLY A 309 -10.18 -10.39 -10.49
CA GLY A 309 -10.25 -11.82 -10.81
C GLY A 309 -9.42 -12.73 -9.90
N LEU A 310 -8.75 -12.19 -8.87
CA LEU A 310 -8.00 -12.98 -7.90
C LEU A 310 -8.93 -13.95 -7.16
N ALA A 311 -8.63 -15.25 -7.26
CA ALA A 311 -9.43 -16.33 -6.70
C ALA A 311 -8.58 -17.32 -5.88
N SER A 312 -9.26 -18.12 -5.06
CA SER A 312 -8.62 -19.26 -4.38
C SER A 312 -8.05 -20.23 -5.41
N GLY A 313 -6.81 -20.68 -5.18
CA GLY A 313 -6.05 -21.54 -6.09
C GLY A 313 -5.13 -20.78 -7.05
N ASP A 314 -5.23 -19.46 -7.14
CA ASP A 314 -4.35 -18.66 -7.99
C ASP A 314 -2.92 -18.66 -7.47
N LEU A 315 -1.97 -18.78 -8.41
CA LEU A 315 -0.55 -18.63 -8.12
C LEU A 315 -0.16 -17.17 -8.31
N VAL A 316 0.36 -16.55 -7.25
CA VAL A 316 0.71 -15.14 -7.20
C VAL A 316 2.16 -14.93 -6.82
N ASP A 317 2.75 -13.87 -7.36
CA ASP A 317 4.04 -13.37 -6.89
C ASP A 317 3.82 -12.56 -5.62
N MET A 318 4.61 -12.84 -4.59
CA MET A 318 4.50 -12.14 -3.31
C MET A 318 5.86 -11.78 -2.72
N ILE A 319 5.85 -10.74 -1.90
CA ILE A 319 6.94 -10.42 -1.00
C ILE A 319 6.48 -10.68 0.42
N VAL A 320 7.23 -11.52 1.12
CA VAL A 320 6.99 -11.75 2.55
C VAL A 320 7.79 -10.73 3.36
N VAL A 321 7.07 -9.93 4.14
CA VAL A 321 7.64 -9.04 5.17
C VAL A 321 7.34 -9.61 6.55
N SER A 322 8.30 -9.58 7.48
CA SER A 322 8.09 -10.10 8.83
C SER A 322 8.82 -9.31 9.90
N LYS A 323 8.29 -9.34 11.14
CA LYS A 323 8.96 -8.75 12.30
C LYS A 323 10.17 -9.60 12.71
N GLY A 324 11.38 -9.11 12.45
CA GLY A 324 12.65 -9.64 12.96
C GLY A 324 13.51 -10.46 11.98
N LYS A 325 14.84 -10.45 12.21
CA LYS A 325 15.88 -11.10 11.40
C LYS A 325 15.84 -12.65 11.38
N LYS A 326 14.90 -13.29 12.08
CA LYS A 326 14.88 -14.76 12.30
C LYS A 326 13.49 -15.40 12.17
N GLY A 327 12.64 -14.93 11.25
CA GLY A 327 11.48 -15.71 10.74
C GLY A 327 10.56 -16.37 11.77
N LYS A 328 10.45 -15.80 12.98
CA LYS A 328 9.66 -16.36 14.10
C LYS A 328 8.34 -15.62 14.35
N GLY A 329 8.05 -14.58 13.57
CA GLY A 329 6.74 -13.94 13.52
C GLY A 329 5.97 -14.41 12.28
N ARG A 330 4.63 -14.43 12.36
CA ARG A 330 3.75 -14.56 11.18
C ARG A 330 4.17 -13.48 10.18
N GLY A 331 4.66 -13.89 9.01
CA GLY A 331 4.95 -12.94 7.93
C GLY A 331 3.64 -12.38 7.37
N PHE A 332 3.72 -11.20 6.79
CA PHE A 332 2.66 -10.60 6.00
C PHE A 332 3.12 -10.63 4.54
N ALA A 333 2.23 -11.01 3.64
CA ALA A 333 2.51 -11.09 2.23
C ALA A 333 1.95 -9.88 1.50
N VAL A 334 2.79 -9.28 0.67
CA VAL A 334 2.39 -8.20 -0.24
C VAL A 334 2.44 -8.75 -1.64
N LEU A 335 1.31 -8.70 -2.34
CA LEU A 335 1.16 -9.22 -3.69
C LEU A 335 1.84 -8.28 -4.68
N LEU A 336 2.51 -8.88 -5.66
CA LEU A 336 3.14 -8.16 -6.76
C LEU A 336 2.28 -8.31 -8.01
N ASP A 337 1.46 -7.30 -8.28
CA ASP A 337 0.73 -7.14 -9.54
C ASP A 337 1.66 -7.06 -10.74
#